data_AF-A0A9D1BY37-F1
#
_entry.id   AF-A0A9D1BY37-F1
#
_cell.length_a   1.000
_cell.length_b   1.000
_cell.length_c   1.000
_cell.angle_alpha   90.00
_cell.angle_beta   90.00
_cell.angle_gamma   90.00
#
_symmetry.space_group_name_H-M   'P 1'
#
loop_
_entity.id
_entity.type
_entity.pdbx_description
1 polymer ?
#
loop_
_entity_poly.entity_id
_entity_poly.type
_entity_poly.pdbx_seq_one_letter_code
_entity_poly.pdbx_strand_id
1 'polypeptide(L)'
;MREEVGTEMAAPRILVVDDEANVVKSCVRMLQLAGFEARGVTTGAEAIDLYKENRFDLVLVDLKMPGMDGLEVLRAIREYDPSASVLIFTAYGTKESVVEALRLGAREFLEKPLDAQRLIATIRRLLEQKNEAAVRGNLRSMSVPTIIQVNCTEHNLARLRVRRNGQDATLFFADGNVVHAEMGSKVGEEVVYELLGWEDGEFELEMGVPPPQRTITTSWSGLLLEGMRRLDEKSASLLEGKDLLEAEHEGQEQEQEKEVSGMAAKKRSERIAEALSELLEGSSDIEGGALVGIDGLVLSANVPVKGIDETLVGAAAAAIFGLSRRSVQQLGRGEFFQTLIQGKDGNIIVTAVDPRTVFVGLTPADVNLGMAFYEARQVAQKLAEILRS
;
A
#
# COMPACT_ATOMS: atom_id res chain seq x y z
N MET A 1 -10.50 -42.59 -16.10
CA MET A 1 -9.96 -42.32 -14.75
C MET A 1 -8.54 -41.82 -14.99
N ARG A 2 -8.35 -40.50 -15.07
CA ARG A 2 -7.02 -39.91 -15.27
C ARG A 2 -6.45 -39.69 -13.87
N GLU A 3 -5.32 -40.33 -13.60
CA GLU A 3 -4.55 -40.18 -12.37
C GLU A 3 -4.06 -38.73 -12.28
N GLU A 4 -4.37 -38.07 -11.17
CA GLU A 4 -3.79 -36.80 -10.78
C GLU A 4 -2.33 -37.05 -10.41
N VAL A 5 -1.41 -36.57 -11.24
CA VAL A 5 0.02 -36.52 -10.92
C VAL A 5 0.20 -35.40 -9.89
N GLY A 6 0.18 -35.77 -8.61
CA GLY A 6 0.60 -34.89 -7.53
C GLY A 6 2.08 -34.54 -7.73
N THR A 7 2.38 -33.27 -7.94
CA THR A 7 3.74 -32.76 -7.89
C THR A 7 4.23 -32.88 -6.44
N GLU A 8 5.07 -33.87 -6.15
CA GLU A 8 5.85 -33.91 -4.91
C GLU A 8 6.69 -32.62 -4.85
N MET A 9 6.27 -31.65 -4.04
CA MET A 9 7.11 -30.50 -3.72
C MET A 9 8.30 -31.02 -2.92
N ALA A 10 9.52 -30.79 -3.44
CA ALA A 10 10.75 -31.12 -2.74
C ALA A 10 10.76 -30.44 -1.35
N ALA A 11 11.26 -31.16 -0.33
CA ALA A 11 11.30 -30.65 1.03
C ALA A 11 12.22 -29.41 1.12
N PRO A 12 11.79 -28.32 1.79
CA PRO A 12 12.60 -27.11 1.87
C PRO A 12 13.96 -27.36 2.53
N ARG A 13 15.01 -26.77 1.94
CA ARG A 13 16.40 -26.95 2.33
C ARG A 13 16.85 -25.87 3.30
N ILE A 14 17.30 -26.25 4.49
CA ILE A 14 17.71 -25.34 5.56
C ILE A 14 19.19 -25.52 5.86
N LEU A 15 19.94 -24.43 5.87
CA LEU A 15 21.32 -24.40 6.35
C LEU A 15 21.34 -23.94 7.81
N VAL A 16 21.96 -24.72 8.70
CA VAL A 16 22.14 -24.38 10.12
C VAL A 16 23.61 -24.08 10.38
N VAL A 17 23.89 -22.94 10.99
CA VAL A 17 25.24 -22.43 11.25
C VAL A 17 25.36 -22.05 12.72
N ASP A 18 26.19 -22.77 13.46
CA ASP A 18 26.42 -22.55 14.89
C ASP A 18 27.77 -23.18 15.27
N ASP A 19 28.60 -22.50 16.07
CA ASP A 19 29.94 -23.01 16.42
C ASP A 19 29.89 -24.20 17.37
N GLU A 20 28.77 -24.42 18.06
CA GLU A 20 28.57 -25.57 18.93
C GLU A 20 28.03 -26.78 18.14
N ALA A 21 28.89 -27.73 17.82
CA ALA A 21 28.52 -28.94 17.05
C ALA A 21 27.32 -29.73 17.62
N ASN A 22 27.11 -29.69 18.95
CA ASN A 22 25.95 -30.32 19.60
C ASN A 22 24.63 -29.58 19.31
N VAL A 23 24.68 -28.24 19.24
CA VAL A 23 23.53 -27.39 18.89
C VAL A 23 23.18 -27.62 17.43
N VAL A 24 24.17 -27.62 16.53
CA VAL A 24 23.98 -27.93 15.10
C VAL A 24 23.30 -29.29 14.92
N LYS A 25 23.85 -30.36 15.52
CA LYS A 25 23.29 -31.71 15.40
C LYS A 25 21.85 -31.80 15.93
N SER A 26 21.57 -31.16 17.06
CA SER A 26 20.24 -31.19 17.67
C SER A 26 19.22 -30.44 16.80
N CYS A 27 19.59 -29.26 16.30
CA CYS A 27 18.75 -28.45 15.44
C CYS A 27 18.47 -29.15 14.09
N VAL A 28 19.52 -29.68 13.44
CA VAL A 28 19.37 -30.44 12.18
C VAL A 28 18.44 -31.63 12.36
N ARG A 29 18.61 -32.43 13.42
CA ARG A 29 17.74 -33.58 13.69
C ARG A 29 16.29 -33.16 13.90
N MET A 30 16.07 -32.09 14.65
CA MET A 30 14.73 -31.54 14.89
C MET A 30 14.07 -31.07 13.59
N LEU A 31 14.79 -30.36 12.72
CA LEU A 31 14.27 -29.90 11.43
C LEU A 31 13.96 -31.06 10.48
N GLN A 32 14.82 -32.09 10.45
CA GLN A 32 14.58 -33.31 9.68
C GLN A 32 13.32 -34.05 10.14
N LEU A 33 13.12 -34.18 11.46
CA LEU A 33 11.89 -34.76 12.02
C LEU A 33 10.64 -33.93 11.69
N ALA A 34 10.79 -32.63 11.45
CA ALA A 34 9.70 -31.73 11.08
C ALA A 34 9.40 -31.72 9.56
N GLY A 35 10.13 -32.50 8.76
CA GLY A 35 9.93 -32.66 7.31
C GLY A 35 10.82 -31.77 6.43
N PHE A 36 11.89 -31.17 6.96
CA PHE A 36 12.82 -30.33 6.20
C PHE A 36 14.11 -31.06 5.82
N GLU A 37 14.73 -30.65 4.72
CA GLU A 37 16.11 -31.04 4.39
C GLU A 37 17.10 -30.10 5.11
N ALA A 38 17.62 -30.50 6.26
CA ALA A 38 18.58 -29.68 7.00
C ALA A 38 20.03 -30.15 6.82
N ARG A 39 20.94 -29.21 6.59
CA ARG A 39 22.40 -29.40 6.61
C ARG A 39 23.03 -28.42 7.60
N GLY A 40 23.98 -28.90 8.40
CA GLY A 40 24.63 -28.12 9.45
C GLY A 40 26.12 -27.94 9.21
N VAL A 41 26.64 -26.76 9.56
CA VAL A 41 28.07 -26.41 9.52
C VAL A 41 28.45 -25.67 10.80
N THR A 42 29.75 -25.63 11.11
CA THR A 42 30.24 -25.07 12.40
C THR A 42 31.04 -23.78 12.28
N THR A 43 31.18 -23.26 11.06
CA THR A 43 31.91 -22.01 10.80
C THR A 43 31.20 -21.16 9.77
N GLY A 44 31.33 -19.84 9.89
CA GLY A 44 30.75 -18.90 8.92
C GLY A 44 31.32 -19.05 7.51
N ALA A 45 32.63 -19.34 7.38
CA ALA A 45 33.27 -19.56 6.08
C ALA A 45 32.68 -20.77 5.34
N GLU A 46 32.56 -21.91 6.04
CA GLU A 46 31.94 -23.11 5.48
C GLU A 46 30.48 -22.87 5.09
N ALA A 47 29.74 -22.06 5.87
CA ALA A 47 28.37 -21.68 5.54
C ALA A 47 28.26 -20.90 4.23
N ILE A 48 29.15 -19.92 4.01
CA ILE A 48 29.16 -19.10 2.79
C ILE A 48 29.52 -19.95 1.57
N ASP A 49 30.56 -20.78 1.66
CA ASP A 49 30.99 -21.64 0.56
C ASP A 49 29.88 -22.63 0.20
N LEU A 50 29.29 -23.26 1.22
CA LEU A 50 28.22 -24.22 1.03
C LEU A 50 26.96 -23.58 0.43
N TYR A 51 26.61 -22.36 0.85
CA TYR A 51 25.50 -21.58 0.30
C TYR A 51 25.70 -21.19 -1.16
N LYS A 52 26.94 -20.93 -1.59
CA LYS A 52 27.26 -20.64 -3.00
C LYS A 52 27.15 -21.88 -3.88
N GLU A 53 27.52 -23.04 -3.36
CA GLU A 53 27.50 -24.32 -4.09
C GLU A 53 26.10 -24.97 -4.15
N ASN A 54 25.20 -24.61 -3.23
CA ASN A 54 23.91 -25.28 -3.05
C ASN A 54 22.77 -24.28 -2.90
N ARG A 55 21.56 -24.66 -3.32
CA ARG A 55 20.35 -23.87 -3.03
C ARG A 55 19.83 -24.19 -1.63
N PHE A 56 19.64 -23.14 -0.82
CA PHE A 56 18.96 -23.19 0.46
C PHE A 56 17.78 -22.23 0.50
N ASP A 57 16.65 -22.69 1.06
CA ASP A 57 15.43 -21.90 1.22
C ASP A 57 15.51 -21.00 2.46
N LEU A 58 16.24 -21.40 3.48
CA LEU A 58 16.48 -20.61 4.68
C LEU A 58 17.88 -20.89 5.24
N VAL A 59 18.55 -19.84 5.73
CA VAL A 59 19.76 -19.96 6.54
C VAL A 59 19.43 -19.57 7.97
N LEU A 60 19.72 -20.46 8.90
CA LEU A 60 19.62 -20.26 10.34
C LEU A 60 21.04 -20.10 10.88
N VAL A 61 21.38 -18.92 11.43
CA VAL A 61 22.76 -18.62 11.85
C VAL A 61 22.81 -18.06 13.27
N ASP A 62 23.74 -18.56 14.08
CA ASP A 62 24.07 -17.96 15.38
C ASP A 62 24.83 -16.64 15.20
N LEU A 63 24.55 -15.67 16.08
CA LEU A 63 25.18 -14.36 16.01
C LEU A 63 26.64 -14.38 16.46
N LYS A 64 26.97 -15.14 17.50
CA LYS A 64 28.28 -15.10 18.15
C LYS A 64 29.05 -16.37 17.87
N MET A 65 29.81 -16.35 16.79
CA MET A 65 30.72 -17.44 16.43
C MET A 65 32.17 -16.96 16.41
N PRO A 66 33.15 -17.81 16.77
CA PRO A 66 34.56 -17.48 16.65
C PRO A 66 34.98 -17.23 15.20
N GLY A 67 35.81 -16.21 14.99
CA GLY A 67 36.43 -15.90 13.70
C GLY A 67 35.56 -15.04 12.78
N MET A 68 34.33 -15.50 12.48
CA MET A 68 33.36 -14.77 11.66
C MET A 68 32.00 -14.81 12.35
N ASP A 69 31.44 -13.64 12.65
CA ASP A 69 30.16 -13.53 13.35
C ASP A 69 28.95 -13.72 12.42
N GLY A 70 27.75 -13.87 13.00
CA GLY A 70 26.54 -14.11 12.22
C GLY A 70 26.09 -12.92 11.36
N LEU A 71 26.49 -11.68 11.69
CA LEU A 71 26.20 -10.50 10.85
C LEU A 71 27.11 -10.46 9.63
N GLU A 72 28.38 -10.86 9.78
CA GLU A 72 29.31 -11.02 8.67
C GLU A 72 28.85 -12.10 7.70
N VAL A 73 28.37 -13.25 8.21
CA VAL A 73 27.76 -14.30 7.39
C VAL A 73 26.53 -13.79 6.65
N LEU A 74 25.61 -13.11 7.35
CA LEU A 74 24.43 -12.49 6.76
C LEU A 74 24.80 -11.54 5.62
N ARG A 75 25.76 -10.65 5.86
CA ARG A 75 26.23 -9.66 4.88
C ARG A 75 26.79 -10.33 3.63
N ALA A 76 27.69 -11.30 3.81
CA ALA A 76 28.32 -12.01 2.70
C ALA A 76 27.31 -12.82 1.86
N ILE A 77 26.34 -13.47 2.50
CA ILE A 77 25.28 -14.20 1.81
C ILE A 77 24.38 -13.23 1.04
N ARG A 78 23.99 -12.09 1.62
CA ARG A 78 23.10 -11.09 1.00
C ARG A 78 23.77 -10.33 -0.14
N GLU A 79 25.08 -10.11 -0.06
CA GLU A 79 25.87 -9.54 -1.15
C GLU A 79 25.92 -10.47 -2.38
N TYR A 80 25.95 -11.79 -2.15
CA TYR A 80 25.90 -12.79 -3.21
C TYR A 80 24.47 -13.03 -3.73
N ASP A 81 23.49 -13.14 -2.84
CA ASP A 81 22.08 -13.36 -3.14
C ASP A 81 21.19 -12.37 -2.35
N PRO A 82 20.79 -11.25 -2.97
CA PRO A 82 19.91 -10.26 -2.35
C PRO A 82 18.50 -10.78 -2.00
N SER A 83 18.13 -11.98 -2.46
CA SER A 83 16.86 -12.66 -2.13
C SER A 83 17.01 -13.70 -1.01
N ALA A 84 18.23 -13.92 -0.51
CA ALA A 84 18.50 -14.87 0.56
C ALA A 84 17.64 -14.60 1.79
N SER A 85 17.02 -15.67 2.30
CA SER A 85 16.25 -15.64 3.54
C SER A 85 17.15 -16.11 4.67
N VAL A 86 17.53 -15.20 5.56
CA VAL A 86 18.42 -15.48 6.69
C VAL A 86 17.70 -15.15 8.00
N LEU A 87 17.68 -16.09 8.93
CA LEU A 87 17.17 -15.94 10.29
C LEU A 87 18.35 -15.98 11.27
N ILE A 88 18.48 -14.95 12.10
CA ILE A 88 19.46 -14.94 13.20
C ILE A 88 18.84 -15.64 14.41
N PHE A 89 19.54 -16.61 15.00
CA PHE A 89 19.08 -17.34 16.18
C PHE A 89 20.18 -17.47 17.23
N THR A 90 20.13 -16.67 18.31
CA THR A 90 21.26 -16.55 19.25
C THR A 90 20.87 -16.41 20.72
N ALA A 91 21.76 -16.82 21.63
CA ALA A 91 21.64 -16.59 23.07
C ALA A 91 22.17 -15.22 23.52
N TYR A 92 22.78 -14.45 22.61
CA TYR A 92 23.49 -13.20 22.93
C TYR A 92 23.00 -12.02 22.08
N GLY A 93 21.70 -11.75 22.10
CA GLY A 93 21.13 -10.58 21.43
C GLY A 93 21.26 -9.30 22.26
N THR A 94 21.90 -8.26 21.73
CA THR A 94 21.73 -6.89 22.25
C THR A 94 20.80 -6.10 21.33
N LYS A 95 20.26 -4.97 21.82
CA LYS A 95 19.40 -4.10 21.01
C LYS A 95 20.11 -3.60 19.75
N GLU A 96 21.41 -3.34 19.87
CA GLU A 96 22.26 -2.88 18.78
C GLU A 96 22.42 -3.96 17.70
N SER A 97 22.68 -5.21 18.10
CA SER A 97 22.82 -6.33 17.17
C SER A 97 21.51 -6.66 16.44
N VAL A 98 20.36 -6.52 17.11
CA VAL A 98 19.04 -6.71 16.49
C VAL A 98 18.79 -5.65 15.42
N VAL A 99 19.06 -4.38 15.74
CA VAL A 99 18.90 -3.26 14.79
C VAL A 99 19.82 -3.45 13.58
N GLU A 100 21.06 -3.89 13.80
CA GLU A 100 22.01 -4.12 12.72
C GLU A 100 21.62 -5.31 11.83
N ALA A 101 21.19 -6.43 12.42
CA ALA A 101 20.69 -7.58 11.66
C ALA A 101 19.51 -7.20 10.75
N LEU A 102 18.55 -6.42 11.27
CA LEU A 102 17.41 -5.94 10.50
C LEU A 102 17.84 -5.00 9.37
N ARG A 103 18.81 -4.11 9.61
CA ARG A 103 19.36 -3.21 8.56
C ARG A 103 20.04 -3.97 7.43
N LEU A 104 20.72 -5.08 7.74
CA LEU A 104 21.36 -5.95 6.75
C LEU A 104 20.37 -6.86 6.00
N GLY A 105 19.09 -6.81 6.36
CA GLY A 105 18.03 -7.57 5.70
C GLY A 105 17.87 -8.99 6.22
N ALA A 106 18.24 -9.26 7.49
CA ALA A 106 17.79 -10.47 8.17
C ALA A 106 16.25 -10.50 8.15
N ARG A 107 15.70 -11.66 7.81
CA ARG A 107 14.25 -11.83 7.74
C ARG A 107 13.61 -11.82 9.13
N GLU A 108 14.33 -12.37 10.11
CA GLU A 108 13.89 -12.39 11.50
C GLU A 108 15.08 -12.61 12.43
N PHE A 109 14.90 -12.18 13.69
CA PHE A 109 15.84 -12.39 14.79
C PHE A 109 15.11 -13.13 15.92
N LEU A 110 15.67 -14.25 16.37
CA LEU A 110 15.14 -15.07 17.46
C LEU A 110 16.17 -15.20 18.58
N GLU A 111 15.72 -15.06 19.81
CA GLU A 111 16.55 -15.23 21.01
C GLU A 111 16.43 -16.67 21.56
N LYS A 112 17.57 -17.29 21.90
CA LYS A 112 17.65 -18.56 22.63
C LYS A 112 17.47 -18.27 24.14
N PRO A 113 16.75 -19.12 24.90
CA PRO A 113 16.18 -20.39 24.49
C PRO A 113 14.82 -20.21 23.79
N LEU A 114 14.61 -20.95 22.70
CA LEU A 114 13.33 -21.01 22.01
C LEU A 114 12.87 -22.46 21.94
N ASP A 115 11.59 -22.69 22.20
CA ASP A 115 10.99 -24.02 22.08
C ASP A 115 11.05 -24.52 20.63
N ALA A 116 11.26 -25.83 20.46
CA ALA A 116 11.37 -26.49 19.16
C ALA A 116 10.14 -26.25 18.27
N GLN A 117 8.92 -26.29 18.84
CA GLN A 117 7.69 -26.05 18.09
C GLN A 117 7.63 -24.59 17.61
N ARG A 118 8.10 -23.65 18.44
CA ARG A 118 8.14 -22.24 18.08
C ARG A 118 9.13 -21.96 16.96
N LEU A 119 10.31 -22.60 16.99
CA LEU A 119 11.30 -22.48 15.91
C LEU A 119 10.76 -23.06 14.60
N ILE A 120 10.16 -24.26 14.66
CA ILE A 120 9.54 -24.90 13.49
C ILE A 120 8.39 -24.04 12.93
N ALA A 121 7.52 -23.50 13.78
CA ALA A 121 6.42 -22.63 13.36
C ALA A 121 6.93 -21.35 12.68
N THR A 122 7.97 -20.72 13.25
CA THR A 122 8.61 -19.56 12.63
C THR A 122 9.21 -19.91 11.28
N ILE A 123 9.97 -21.01 11.18
CA ILE A 123 10.57 -21.47 9.92
C ILE A 123 9.48 -21.76 8.88
N ARG A 124 8.41 -22.46 9.23
CA ARG A 124 7.27 -22.72 8.33
C ARG A 124 6.68 -21.42 7.84
N ARG A 125 6.38 -20.46 8.73
CA ARG A 125 5.87 -19.14 8.35
C ARG A 125 6.82 -18.41 7.40
N LEU A 126 8.13 -18.44 7.64
CA LEU A 126 9.10 -17.76 6.76
C LEU A 126 9.23 -18.44 5.38
N LEU A 127 9.11 -19.76 5.32
CA LEU A 127 9.11 -20.54 4.09
C LEU A 127 7.78 -20.43 3.34
N GLU A 128 6.66 -20.39 4.04
CA GLU A 128 5.32 -20.08 3.52
C GLU A 128 5.31 -18.67 2.95
N GLN A 129 5.87 -17.67 3.63
CA GLN A 129 6.06 -16.33 3.06
C GLN A 129 7.11 -16.25 1.94
N LYS A 130 7.88 -17.32 1.69
CA LYS A 130 8.72 -17.49 0.49
C LYS A 130 7.91 -18.09 -0.67
N ASN A 131 6.81 -18.77 -0.37
CA ASN A 131 5.84 -19.35 -1.30
C ASN A 131 4.50 -18.56 -1.40
N GLU A 132 4.29 -17.55 -0.56
CA GLU A 132 3.19 -16.59 -0.59
C GLU A 132 3.71 -15.29 -1.19
N ALA A 133 4.10 -15.34 -2.47
CA ALA A 133 4.32 -14.13 -3.25
C ALA A 133 3.01 -13.38 -3.54
N ALA A 134 1.86 -13.90 -3.07
CA ALA A 134 0.52 -13.45 -3.38
C ALA A 134 -0.10 -12.62 -2.23
N VAL A 135 -0.11 -11.30 -2.33
CA VAL A 135 -0.89 -10.43 -1.43
C VAL A 135 -2.36 -10.60 -1.79
N ARG A 136 -3.14 -11.19 -0.88
CA ARG A 136 -4.60 -11.37 -1.06
C ARG A 136 -5.38 -10.31 -0.29
N GLY A 137 -6.50 -9.88 -0.86
CA GLY A 137 -7.37 -8.91 -0.22
C GLY A 137 -8.72 -8.74 -0.90
N ASN A 138 -9.43 -7.71 -0.47
CA ASN A 138 -10.75 -7.37 -0.98
C ASN A 138 -10.75 -5.95 -1.56
N LEU A 139 -11.45 -5.75 -2.68
CA LEU A 139 -11.51 -4.46 -3.36
C LEU A 139 -12.19 -3.36 -2.53
N ARG A 140 -13.02 -3.70 -1.55
CA ARG A 140 -13.58 -2.74 -0.58
C ARG A 140 -12.53 -2.16 0.35
N SER A 141 -11.43 -2.88 0.56
CA SER A 141 -10.32 -2.47 1.43
C SER A 141 -9.17 -1.83 0.65
N MET A 142 -9.02 -2.18 -0.63
CA MET A 142 -7.99 -1.61 -1.51
C MET A 142 -8.46 -1.67 -2.96
N SER A 143 -8.74 -0.50 -3.54
CA SER A 143 -9.31 -0.41 -4.88
C SER A 143 -8.29 -0.76 -5.98
N VAL A 144 -8.77 -1.19 -7.15
CA VAL A 144 -7.92 -1.46 -8.32
C VAL A 144 -7.02 -0.27 -8.70
N PRO A 145 -7.49 1.00 -8.72
CA PRO A 145 -6.62 2.16 -8.92
C PRO A 145 -5.44 2.20 -7.93
N THR A 146 -5.70 1.95 -6.64
CA THR A 146 -4.68 1.95 -5.59
C THR A 146 -3.64 0.86 -5.85
N ILE A 147 -4.08 -0.35 -6.21
CA ILE A 147 -3.19 -1.48 -6.50
C ILE A 147 -2.30 -1.18 -7.72
N ILE A 148 -2.88 -0.58 -8.78
CA ILE A 148 -2.14 -0.17 -9.96
C ILE A 148 -1.08 0.87 -9.60
N GLN A 149 -1.47 1.93 -8.87
CA GLN A 149 -0.58 3.01 -8.48
C GLN A 149 0.61 2.51 -7.67
N VAL A 150 0.39 1.69 -6.63
CA VAL A 150 1.46 1.14 -5.79
C VAL A 150 2.44 0.32 -6.62
N ASN A 151 1.96 -0.63 -7.43
CA ASN A 151 2.84 -1.51 -8.19
C ASN A 151 3.59 -0.78 -9.31
N CYS A 152 2.98 0.21 -9.95
CA CYS A 152 3.64 0.98 -11.00
C CYS A 152 4.66 1.97 -10.42
N THR A 153 4.37 2.60 -9.28
CA THR A 153 5.28 3.56 -8.63
C THR A 153 6.54 2.87 -8.09
N GLU A 154 6.38 1.67 -7.53
CA GLU A 154 7.51 0.87 -7.02
C GLU A 154 8.24 0.08 -8.11
N HIS A 155 7.81 0.19 -9.38
CA HIS A 155 8.34 -0.59 -10.51
C HIS A 155 8.31 -2.11 -10.29
N ASN A 156 7.27 -2.59 -9.61
CA ASN A 156 7.12 -4.00 -9.29
C ASN A 156 6.85 -4.82 -10.56
N LEU A 157 7.56 -5.94 -10.70
CA LEU A 157 7.21 -7.01 -11.63
C LEU A 157 6.17 -7.89 -10.92
N ALA A 158 4.91 -7.91 -11.37
CA ALA A 158 3.86 -8.62 -10.65
C ALA A 158 2.65 -8.98 -11.52
N ARG A 159 1.86 -9.94 -11.06
CA ARG A 159 0.55 -10.32 -11.61
C ARG A 159 -0.55 -10.05 -10.59
N LEU A 160 -1.56 -9.28 -10.96
CA LEU A 160 -2.80 -9.12 -10.17
C LEU A 160 -3.91 -9.94 -10.79
N ARG A 161 -4.54 -10.80 -10.00
CA ARG A 161 -5.82 -11.44 -10.32
C ARG A 161 -6.93 -10.80 -9.54
N VAL A 162 -8.06 -10.55 -10.18
CA VAL A 162 -9.25 -9.93 -9.59
C VAL A 162 -10.47 -10.78 -9.95
N ARG A 163 -11.24 -11.18 -8.95
CA ARG A 163 -12.44 -12.02 -9.12
C ARG A 163 -13.69 -11.34 -8.56
N ARG A 164 -14.76 -11.34 -9.35
CA ARG A 164 -16.09 -10.84 -8.94
C ARG A 164 -17.18 -11.59 -9.69
N ASN A 165 -18.18 -12.11 -8.97
CA ASN A 165 -19.38 -12.75 -9.54
C ASN A 165 -19.09 -13.80 -10.65
N GLY A 166 -18.02 -14.59 -10.49
CA GLY A 166 -17.61 -15.62 -11.46
C GLY A 166 -16.81 -15.10 -12.66
N GLN A 167 -16.55 -13.80 -12.75
CA GLN A 167 -15.59 -13.22 -13.69
C GLN A 167 -14.20 -13.18 -13.05
N ASP A 168 -13.17 -13.52 -13.83
CA ASP A 168 -11.75 -13.46 -13.42
C ASP A 168 -10.99 -12.61 -14.45
N ALA A 169 -10.28 -11.59 -13.95
CA ALA A 169 -9.46 -10.71 -14.75
C ALA A 169 -8.03 -10.71 -14.21
N THR A 170 -7.06 -10.68 -15.13
CA THR A 170 -5.64 -10.68 -14.77
C THR A 170 -4.94 -9.47 -15.37
N LEU A 171 -4.16 -8.76 -14.57
CA LEU A 171 -3.27 -7.66 -14.94
C LEU A 171 -1.82 -8.04 -14.68
N PHE A 172 -0.91 -7.52 -15.50
CA PHE A 172 0.53 -7.64 -15.29
C PHE A 172 1.21 -6.28 -15.23
N PHE A 173 2.11 -6.13 -14.28
CA PHE A 173 2.94 -4.95 -14.06
C PHE A 173 4.39 -5.25 -14.44
N ALA A 174 5.00 -4.33 -15.17
CA ALA A 174 6.42 -4.34 -15.46
C ALA A 174 6.86 -2.93 -15.86
N ASP A 175 8.13 -2.57 -15.61
CA ASP A 175 8.72 -1.29 -16.02
C ASP A 175 7.90 -0.07 -15.57
N GLY A 176 7.32 -0.15 -14.36
CA GLY A 176 6.49 0.90 -13.77
C GLY A 176 5.17 1.17 -14.51
N ASN A 177 4.63 0.19 -15.25
CA ASN A 177 3.37 0.33 -15.96
C ASN A 177 2.53 -0.96 -15.91
N VAL A 178 1.23 -0.84 -16.24
CA VAL A 178 0.41 -2.00 -16.61
C VAL A 178 0.73 -2.35 -18.06
N VAL A 179 1.25 -3.54 -18.30
CA VAL A 179 1.78 -3.93 -19.62
C VAL A 179 0.89 -4.92 -20.36
N HIS A 180 0.04 -5.62 -19.61
CA HIS A 180 -0.91 -6.59 -20.13
C HIS A 180 -2.13 -6.70 -19.21
N ALA A 181 -3.30 -6.93 -19.80
CA ALA A 181 -4.51 -7.25 -19.07
C ALA A 181 -5.40 -8.18 -19.91
N GLU A 182 -6.07 -9.12 -19.26
CA GLU A 182 -6.98 -10.08 -19.90
C GLU A 182 -8.19 -10.40 -19.01
N MET A 183 -9.35 -10.59 -19.62
CA MET A 183 -10.58 -11.05 -18.96
C MET A 183 -11.47 -11.77 -19.98
N GLY A 184 -11.57 -13.10 -19.87
CA GLY A 184 -12.28 -13.91 -20.85
C GLY A 184 -11.69 -13.75 -22.26
N SER A 185 -12.46 -13.23 -23.20
CA SER A 185 -12.00 -12.94 -24.57
C SER A 185 -11.47 -11.52 -24.77
N LYS A 186 -11.56 -10.63 -23.76
CA LYS A 186 -11.07 -9.25 -23.83
C LYS A 186 -9.60 -9.21 -23.42
N VAL A 187 -8.81 -8.42 -24.14
CA VAL A 187 -7.38 -8.22 -23.88
C VAL A 187 -7.03 -6.75 -24.11
N GLY A 188 -6.15 -6.21 -23.27
CA GLY A 188 -5.66 -4.82 -23.38
C GLY A 188 -6.41 -3.83 -22.47
N GLU A 189 -6.35 -2.55 -22.81
CA GLU A 189 -6.78 -1.44 -21.94
C GLU A 189 -8.25 -1.50 -21.51
N GLU A 190 -9.13 -2.02 -22.37
CA GLU A 190 -10.55 -2.17 -22.08
C GLU A 190 -10.82 -3.05 -20.85
N VAL A 191 -9.93 -4.00 -20.54
CA VAL A 191 -10.01 -4.79 -19.30
C VAL A 191 -9.72 -3.92 -18.08
N VAL A 192 -8.73 -3.03 -18.17
CA VAL A 192 -8.37 -2.11 -17.10
C VAL A 192 -9.52 -1.15 -16.82
N TYR A 193 -10.09 -0.52 -17.84
CA TYR A 193 -11.21 0.41 -17.67
C TYR A 193 -12.45 -0.24 -17.03
N GLU A 194 -12.73 -1.50 -17.36
CA GLU A 194 -13.83 -2.25 -16.75
C GLU A 194 -13.58 -2.53 -15.26
N LEU A 195 -12.35 -2.92 -14.90
CA LEU A 195 -11.96 -3.20 -13.51
C LEU A 195 -11.95 -1.96 -12.62
N LEU A 196 -11.68 -0.77 -13.16
CA LEU A 196 -11.73 0.48 -12.39
C LEU A 196 -13.13 0.77 -11.84
N GLY A 197 -14.18 0.25 -12.48
CA GLY A 197 -15.57 0.34 -12.00
C GLY A 197 -15.97 -0.76 -11.01
N TRP A 198 -15.07 -1.66 -10.61
CA TRP A 198 -15.38 -2.71 -9.65
C TRP A 198 -15.14 -2.21 -8.22
N GLU A 199 -16.23 -2.02 -7.47
CA GLU A 199 -16.21 -1.58 -6.06
C GLU A 199 -16.05 -2.74 -5.06
N ASP A 200 -16.27 -3.98 -5.50
CA ASP A 200 -16.12 -5.18 -4.69
C ASP A 200 -15.60 -6.37 -5.50
N GLY A 201 -15.01 -7.33 -4.80
CA GLY A 201 -14.32 -8.47 -5.38
C GLY A 201 -13.13 -8.90 -4.53
N GLU A 202 -12.59 -10.07 -4.82
CA GLU A 202 -11.37 -10.56 -4.22
C GLU A 202 -10.21 -10.31 -5.17
N PHE A 203 -9.03 -10.01 -4.63
CA PHE A 203 -7.83 -9.90 -5.42
C PHE A 203 -6.68 -10.71 -4.84
N GLU A 204 -5.76 -11.07 -5.71
CA GLU A 204 -4.53 -11.80 -5.42
C GLU A 204 -3.39 -11.21 -6.25
N LEU A 205 -2.38 -10.62 -5.61
CA LEU A 205 -1.25 -9.95 -6.23
C LEU A 205 0.04 -10.75 -6.03
N GLU A 206 0.51 -11.39 -7.09
CA GLU A 206 1.70 -12.24 -7.10
C GLU A 206 2.94 -11.49 -7.60
N MET A 207 3.94 -11.33 -6.74
CA MET A 207 5.20 -10.66 -7.08
C MET A 207 6.14 -11.54 -7.92
N GLY A 208 6.96 -10.93 -8.75
CA GLY A 208 7.98 -11.58 -9.58
C GLY A 208 7.45 -12.28 -10.84
N VAL A 209 6.16 -12.15 -11.16
CA VAL A 209 5.54 -12.85 -12.29
C VAL A 209 5.67 -11.99 -13.57
N PRO A 210 6.38 -12.45 -14.62
CA PRO A 210 6.52 -11.70 -15.86
C PRO A 210 5.23 -11.74 -16.71
N PRO A 211 4.99 -10.70 -17.53
CA PRO A 211 3.86 -10.68 -18.45
C PRO A 211 4.05 -11.71 -19.59
N PRO A 212 2.97 -12.36 -20.06
CA PRO A 212 3.06 -13.28 -21.19
C PRO A 212 3.35 -12.57 -22.52
N GLN A 213 2.88 -11.32 -22.63
CA GLN A 213 3.05 -10.44 -23.79
C GLN A 213 2.80 -8.99 -23.35
N ARG A 214 3.11 -8.01 -24.20
CA ARG A 214 2.76 -6.61 -23.99
C ARG A 214 1.59 -6.25 -24.91
N THR A 215 0.45 -5.87 -24.34
CA THR A 215 -0.74 -5.42 -25.09
C THR A 215 -1.17 -4.01 -24.75
N ILE A 216 -0.52 -3.39 -23.76
CA ILE A 216 -0.80 -2.03 -23.31
C ILE A 216 0.47 -1.19 -23.45
N THR A 217 0.32 -0.02 -24.06
CA THR A 217 1.41 0.94 -24.30
C THR A 217 1.20 2.28 -23.61
N THR A 218 -0.04 2.59 -23.23
CA THR A 218 -0.39 3.80 -22.47
C THR A 218 0.21 3.75 -21.07
N SER A 219 0.63 4.90 -20.53
CA SER A 219 1.15 4.98 -19.16
C SER A 219 0.08 4.61 -18.14
N TRP A 220 0.48 4.08 -16.99
CA TRP A 220 -0.47 3.74 -15.91
C TRP A 220 -1.32 4.95 -15.48
N SER A 221 -0.75 6.15 -15.42
CA SER A 221 -1.46 7.38 -15.10
C SER A 221 -2.49 7.78 -16.17
N GLY A 222 -2.16 7.57 -17.45
CA GLY A 222 -3.08 7.78 -18.57
C GLY A 222 -4.26 6.82 -18.54
N LEU A 223 -4.01 5.55 -18.20
CA LEU A 223 -5.07 4.54 -18.03
C LEU A 223 -6.04 4.91 -16.90
N LEU A 224 -5.52 5.42 -15.76
CA LEU A 224 -6.37 5.86 -14.66
C LEU A 224 -7.19 7.09 -15.01
N LEU A 225 -6.58 8.12 -15.63
CA LEU A 225 -7.28 9.34 -16.02
C LEU A 225 -8.41 9.06 -17.03
N GLU A 226 -8.12 8.29 -18.08
CA GLU A 226 -9.11 7.93 -19.10
C GLU A 226 -10.20 7.01 -18.51
N GLY A 227 -9.84 6.08 -17.64
CA GLY A 227 -10.79 5.21 -16.96
C GLY A 227 -11.75 5.97 -16.04
N MET A 228 -11.25 6.92 -15.25
CA MET A 228 -12.09 7.76 -14.40
C MET A 228 -13.02 8.66 -15.22
N ARG A 229 -12.50 9.28 -16.30
CA ARG A 229 -13.32 10.09 -17.23
C ARG A 229 -14.51 9.30 -17.78
N ARG A 230 -14.29 8.05 -18.20
CA ARG A 230 -15.35 7.17 -18.73
C ARG A 230 -16.38 6.79 -17.66
N LEU A 231 -15.96 6.56 -16.43
CA LEU A 231 -16.87 6.24 -15.32
C LEU A 231 -17.75 7.45 -14.96
N ASP A 232 -17.18 8.65 -14.97
CA ASP A 232 -17.92 9.90 -14.75
C ASP A 232 -18.96 10.15 -15.85
N GLU A 233 -18.60 9.95 -17.12
CA GLU A 233 -19.53 10.08 -18.27
C GLU A 233 -20.67 9.06 -18.20
N LYS A 234 -20.37 7.82 -17.79
CA LYS A 234 -21.39 6.77 -17.63
C LYS A 234 -22.31 7.05 -16.44
N SER A 235 -21.79 7.64 -15.37
CA SER A 235 -22.56 8.03 -14.20
C SER A 235 -23.46 9.23 -14.49
N ALA A 236 -22.97 10.21 -15.24
CA ALA A 236 -23.74 11.38 -15.69
C ALA A 236 -24.88 11.00 -16.65
N SER A 237 -24.64 10.10 -17.61
CA SER A 237 -25.68 9.66 -18.55
C SER A 237 -26.78 8.80 -17.88
N LEU A 238 -26.46 8.08 -16.81
CA LEU A 238 -27.45 7.35 -15.99
C LEU A 238 -28.33 8.29 -15.13
N LEU A 239 -27.81 9.46 -14.76
CA LEU A 239 -28.57 10.51 -14.07
C LEU A 239 -29.51 11.22 -15.04
N GLU A 240 -29.04 11.61 -16.23
CA GLU A 240 -29.86 12.22 -17.28
C GLU A 240 -30.97 11.27 -17.81
N GLY A 241 -30.70 9.96 -17.86
CA GLY A 241 -31.67 8.95 -18.28
C GLY A 241 -32.79 8.67 -17.26
N LYS A 242 -32.56 8.96 -15.97
CA LYS A 242 -33.59 8.86 -14.92
C LYS A 242 -34.54 10.06 -14.94
N ASP A 243 -34.01 11.25 -15.19
CA ASP A 243 -34.81 12.48 -15.32
C ASP A 243 -35.81 12.39 -16.50
N LEU A 244 -35.45 11.68 -17.58
CA LEU A 244 -36.33 11.45 -18.73
C LEU A 244 -37.45 10.43 -18.47
N LEU A 245 -37.23 9.44 -17.60
CA LEU A 245 -38.24 8.44 -17.23
C LEU A 245 -39.21 8.95 -16.15
N GLU A 246 -38.77 9.90 -15.32
CA GLU A 246 -39.62 10.57 -14.33
C GLU A 246 -40.45 11.71 -14.97
N ALA A 247 -40.00 12.29 -16.09
CA ALA A 247 -40.71 13.34 -16.82
C ALA A 247 -41.93 12.87 -17.64
N GLU A 248 -42.16 11.56 -17.81
CA GLU A 248 -43.33 11.02 -18.52
C GLU A 248 -44.54 10.74 -17.60
N HIS A 249 -44.47 11.05 -16.30
CA HIS A 249 -45.54 10.75 -15.34
C HIS A 249 -46.26 11.94 -14.69
N GLU A 250 -45.87 13.18 -14.97
CA GLU A 250 -46.61 14.34 -14.48
C GLU A 250 -46.87 15.34 -15.61
N GLY A 251 -47.86 14.98 -16.43
CA GLY A 251 -48.58 15.96 -17.21
C GLY A 251 -49.49 16.80 -16.31
N GLN A 252 -49.50 18.10 -16.59
CA GLN A 252 -50.44 19.13 -16.12
C GLN A 252 -50.13 19.72 -14.74
N GLU A 253 -49.32 20.77 -14.71
CA GLU A 253 -49.81 22.15 -14.58
C GLU A 253 -48.61 23.13 -14.58
N GLN A 254 -48.88 24.34 -15.08
CA GLN A 254 -48.00 25.53 -15.04
C GLN A 254 -46.93 25.65 -16.14
N GLU A 255 -47.44 25.77 -17.37
CA GLU A 255 -46.93 26.79 -18.30
C GLU A 255 -47.18 28.19 -17.71
N GLN A 256 -46.23 28.72 -16.94
CA GLN A 256 -45.86 30.15 -16.89
C GLN A 256 -44.89 30.42 -15.74
N GLU A 257 -43.67 29.93 -15.87
CA GLU A 257 -42.47 30.62 -15.35
C GLU A 257 -41.19 30.12 -16.07
N LYS A 258 -41.33 29.80 -17.36
CA LYS A 258 -40.18 29.77 -18.29
C LYS A 258 -39.83 31.22 -18.65
N GLU A 259 -39.22 31.93 -17.71
CA GLU A 259 -38.32 33.07 -18.00
C GLU A 259 -37.65 33.68 -16.75
N VAL A 260 -37.52 32.97 -15.62
CA VAL A 260 -36.59 33.36 -14.54
C VAL A 260 -35.98 32.13 -13.84
N SER A 261 -35.26 31.27 -14.57
CA SER A 261 -34.42 30.24 -13.92
C SER A 261 -33.17 29.97 -14.74
N GLY A 262 -32.38 31.03 -14.94
CA GLY A 262 -30.99 30.95 -15.41
C GLY A 262 -29.96 31.10 -14.29
N MET A 263 -30.36 31.00 -13.01
CA MET A 263 -29.52 31.36 -11.86
C MET A 263 -29.64 30.44 -10.62
N ALA A 264 -29.93 29.15 -10.77
CA ALA A 264 -29.99 28.22 -9.63
C ALA A 264 -28.98 27.06 -9.75
N ALA A 265 -28.19 26.92 -8.67
CA ALA A 265 -27.23 25.87 -8.32
C ALA A 265 -25.86 25.86 -9.02
N LYS A 266 -24.90 26.62 -8.45
CA LYS A 266 -23.46 26.38 -8.64
C LYS A 266 -23.12 24.91 -8.38
N LYS A 267 -22.26 24.32 -9.23
CA LYS A 267 -21.80 22.93 -9.06
C LYS A 267 -21.13 22.80 -7.68
N ARG A 268 -21.30 21.66 -7.01
CA ARG A 268 -20.78 21.41 -5.64
C ARG A 268 -19.28 21.70 -5.51
N SER A 269 -18.50 21.40 -6.56
CA SER A 269 -17.07 21.74 -6.64
C SER A 269 -16.79 23.24 -6.60
N GLU A 270 -17.61 24.06 -7.27
CA GLU A 270 -17.50 25.52 -7.28
C GLU A 270 -17.80 26.09 -5.88
N ARG A 271 -18.80 25.54 -5.18
CA ARG A 271 -19.13 25.94 -3.80
C ARG A 271 -17.99 25.63 -2.81
N ILE A 272 -17.33 24.48 -2.98
CA ILE A 272 -16.17 24.10 -2.15
C ILE A 272 -14.98 25.02 -2.44
N ALA A 273 -14.70 25.29 -3.71
CA ALA A 273 -13.60 26.16 -4.12
C ALA A 273 -13.77 27.60 -3.61
N GLU A 274 -14.97 28.16 -3.72
CA GLU A 274 -15.29 29.49 -3.20
C GLU A 274 -15.18 29.55 -1.68
N ALA A 275 -15.75 28.58 -0.97
CA ALA A 275 -15.66 28.53 0.49
C ALA A 275 -14.20 28.38 0.96
N LEU A 276 -13.40 27.55 0.29
CA LEU A 276 -11.99 27.39 0.61
C LEU A 276 -11.21 28.69 0.42
N SER A 277 -11.43 29.39 -0.70
CA SER A 277 -10.80 30.69 -0.95
C SER A 277 -11.22 31.76 0.05
N GLU A 278 -12.51 31.94 0.32
CA GLU A 278 -13.00 32.93 1.30
C GLU A 278 -12.44 32.67 2.70
N LEU A 279 -12.32 31.40 3.09
CA LEU A 279 -11.81 31.02 4.41
C LEU A 279 -10.31 31.24 4.56
N LEU A 280 -9.54 31.04 3.49
CA LEU A 280 -8.10 31.28 3.49
C LEU A 280 -7.77 32.77 3.38
N GLU A 281 -8.52 33.55 2.60
CA GLU A 281 -8.35 35.01 2.52
C GLU A 281 -8.63 35.71 3.86
N GLY A 282 -9.51 35.13 4.68
CA GLY A 282 -9.83 35.63 6.03
C GLY A 282 -8.84 35.20 7.12
N SER A 283 -7.87 34.34 6.81
CA SER A 283 -6.90 33.80 7.77
C SER A 283 -5.58 34.57 7.73
N SER A 284 -5.05 34.92 8.91
CA SER A 284 -3.70 35.46 9.04
C SER A 284 -2.63 34.38 9.29
N ASP A 285 -3.06 33.17 9.67
CA ASP A 285 -2.17 32.09 10.11
C ASP A 285 -2.02 30.98 9.05
N ILE A 286 -2.94 30.86 8.10
CA ILE A 286 -2.95 29.84 7.05
C ILE A 286 -2.76 30.53 5.70
N GLU A 287 -1.61 30.32 5.08
CA GLU A 287 -1.27 30.94 3.79
C GLU A 287 -1.86 30.17 2.61
N GLY A 288 -2.23 28.90 2.80
CA GLY A 288 -2.82 28.10 1.74
C GLY A 288 -3.43 26.83 2.27
N GLY A 289 -4.27 26.20 1.46
CA GLY A 289 -4.82 24.91 1.85
C GLY A 289 -5.50 24.14 0.75
N ALA A 290 -5.77 22.88 1.06
CA ALA A 290 -6.40 21.93 0.16
C ALA A 290 -7.37 21.02 0.91
N LEU A 291 -8.49 20.70 0.28
CA LEU A 291 -9.37 19.61 0.68
C LEU A 291 -8.96 18.35 -0.09
N VAL A 292 -8.60 17.31 0.63
CA VAL A 292 -8.02 16.08 0.07
C VAL A 292 -8.84 14.87 0.50
N GLY A 293 -9.14 13.98 -0.43
CA GLY A 293 -9.74 12.67 -0.16
C GLY A 293 -8.74 11.71 0.51
N ILE A 294 -9.25 10.68 1.17
CA ILE A 294 -8.41 9.61 1.75
C ILE A 294 -7.59 8.83 0.71
N ASP A 295 -7.97 8.93 -0.56
CA ASP A 295 -7.26 8.40 -1.72
C ASP A 295 -6.14 9.34 -2.23
N GLY A 296 -5.99 10.52 -1.62
CA GLY A 296 -5.01 11.52 -2.02
C GLY A 296 -5.48 12.43 -3.16
N LEU A 297 -6.74 12.28 -3.61
CA LEU A 297 -7.30 13.17 -4.62
C LEU A 297 -7.56 14.56 -4.02
N VAL A 298 -7.03 15.60 -4.66
CA VAL A 298 -7.31 16.98 -4.29
C VAL A 298 -8.68 17.37 -4.83
N LEU A 299 -9.65 17.55 -3.94
CA LEU A 299 -11.01 17.95 -4.28
C LEU A 299 -11.09 19.46 -4.57
N SER A 300 -10.26 20.23 -3.88
CA SER A 300 -10.08 21.66 -4.10
C SER A 300 -8.79 22.12 -3.44
N ALA A 301 -8.09 23.07 -4.05
CA ALA A 301 -6.88 23.65 -3.51
C ALA A 301 -6.83 25.15 -3.80
N ASN A 302 -6.29 25.88 -2.84
CA ASN A 302 -5.83 27.24 -3.01
C ASN A 302 -4.47 27.31 -2.30
N VAL A 303 -3.42 26.98 -3.06
CA VAL A 303 -2.04 26.86 -2.58
C VAL A 303 -1.20 27.94 -3.24
N PRO A 304 -1.06 29.13 -2.63
CA PRO A 304 -0.28 30.22 -3.21
C PRO A 304 1.23 30.06 -2.99
N VAL A 305 1.67 29.04 -2.24
CA VAL A 305 3.08 28.81 -1.91
C VAL A 305 3.84 28.33 -3.15
N LYS A 306 4.73 29.19 -3.65
CA LYS A 306 5.48 28.99 -4.89
C LYS A 306 6.34 27.72 -4.83
N GLY A 307 6.05 26.74 -5.69
CA GLY A 307 6.82 25.50 -5.81
C GLY A 307 6.22 24.28 -5.09
N ILE A 308 5.06 24.43 -4.43
CA ILE A 308 4.31 23.29 -3.88
C ILE A 308 3.29 22.81 -4.92
N ASP A 309 3.40 21.53 -5.31
CA ASP A 309 2.48 20.86 -6.23
C ASP A 309 1.29 20.28 -5.45
N GLU A 310 0.06 20.58 -5.90
CA GLU A 310 -1.19 20.06 -5.33
C GLU A 310 -1.18 18.52 -5.26
N THR A 311 -0.58 17.86 -6.24
CA THR A 311 -0.45 16.39 -6.28
C THR A 311 0.38 15.85 -5.12
N LEU A 312 1.47 16.56 -4.77
CA LEU A 312 2.33 16.24 -3.63
C LEU A 312 1.62 16.49 -2.31
N VAL A 313 0.84 17.57 -2.22
CA VAL A 313 -0.01 17.87 -1.06
C VAL A 313 -1.02 16.75 -0.83
N GLY A 314 -1.69 16.30 -1.90
CA GLY A 314 -2.67 15.21 -1.86
C GLY A 314 -2.07 13.89 -1.36
N ALA A 315 -0.96 13.46 -1.97
CA ALA A 315 -0.29 12.21 -1.60
C ALA A 315 0.26 12.23 -0.16
N ALA A 316 0.89 13.34 0.25
CA ALA A 316 1.41 13.49 1.60
C ALA A 316 0.28 13.46 2.64
N ALA A 317 -0.79 14.20 2.39
CA ALA A 317 -1.94 14.27 3.30
C ALA A 317 -2.61 12.91 3.51
N ALA A 318 -2.81 12.12 2.45
CA ALA A 318 -3.37 10.77 2.55
C ALA A 318 -2.48 9.84 3.39
N ALA A 319 -1.16 9.87 3.17
CA ALA A 319 -0.20 9.08 3.94
C ALA A 319 -0.20 9.45 5.44
N ILE A 320 -0.16 10.75 5.74
CA ILE A 320 -0.17 11.29 7.11
C ILE A 320 -1.47 10.94 7.81
N PHE A 321 -2.61 11.20 7.16
CA PHE A 321 -3.92 10.88 7.71
C PHE A 321 -4.06 9.38 8.02
N GLY A 322 -3.66 8.53 7.08
CA GLY A 322 -3.70 7.08 7.26
C GLY A 322 -2.83 6.59 8.43
N LEU A 323 -1.59 7.09 8.54
CA LEU A 323 -0.68 6.75 9.64
C LEU A 323 -1.18 7.27 10.99
N SER A 324 -1.58 8.54 11.05
CA SER A 324 -2.06 9.15 12.28
C SER A 324 -3.36 8.52 12.76
N ARG A 325 -4.30 8.24 11.86
CA ARG A 325 -5.55 7.54 12.20
C ARG A 325 -5.30 6.14 12.75
N ARG A 326 -4.43 5.35 12.12
CA ARG A 326 -4.04 4.03 12.63
C ARG A 326 -3.37 4.13 14.01
N SER A 327 -2.49 5.10 14.20
CA SER A 327 -1.78 5.30 15.46
C SER A 327 -2.74 5.67 16.59
N VAL A 328 -3.68 6.59 16.35
CA VAL A 328 -4.70 6.97 17.34
C VAL A 328 -5.58 5.76 17.72
N GLN A 329 -5.96 4.94 16.74
CA GLN A 329 -6.74 3.71 16.99
C GLN A 329 -5.95 2.67 17.80
N GLN A 330 -4.70 2.39 17.42
CA GLN A 330 -3.85 1.41 18.12
C GLN A 330 -3.55 1.81 19.57
N LEU A 331 -3.40 3.11 19.83
CA LEU A 331 -3.18 3.64 21.17
C LEU A 331 -4.47 3.76 22.01
N GLY A 332 -5.62 3.39 21.44
CA GLY A 332 -6.92 3.48 22.12
C GLY A 332 -7.34 4.93 22.42
N ARG A 333 -6.90 5.89 21.59
CA ARG A 333 -7.12 7.34 21.80
C ARG A 333 -8.28 7.93 21.00
N GLY A 334 -9.18 7.08 20.50
CA GLY A 334 -10.44 7.50 19.86
C GLY A 334 -10.29 7.77 18.36
N GLU A 335 -10.86 8.88 17.89
CA GLU A 335 -10.81 9.28 16.49
C GLU A 335 -9.67 10.27 16.22
N PHE A 336 -9.11 10.17 15.02
CA PHE A 336 -8.12 11.14 14.57
C PHE A 336 -8.78 12.47 14.29
N PHE A 337 -8.29 13.51 14.96
CA PHE A 337 -8.75 14.88 14.73
C PHE A 337 -7.75 15.67 13.89
N GLN A 338 -6.46 15.61 14.22
CA GLN A 338 -5.47 16.51 13.62
C GLN A 338 -4.01 16.04 13.79
N THR A 339 -3.14 16.40 12.86
CA THR A 339 -1.67 16.24 12.94
C THR A 339 -0.97 17.53 12.51
N LEU A 340 0.14 17.84 13.17
CA LEU A 340 1.07 18.92 12.80
C LEU A 340 2.40 18.31 12.37
N ILE A 341 2.93 18.82 11.27
CA ILE A 341 4.29 18.56 10.81
C ILE A 341 5.01 19.90 10.70
N GLN A 342 6.18 19.98 11.34
CA GLN A 342 6.98 21.20 11.37
C GLN A 342 8.16 21.06 10.43
N GLY A 343 8.25 21.95 9.46
CA GLY A 343 9.39 22.13 8.57
C GLY A 343 10.18 23.37 8.96
N LYS A 344 11.38 23.50 8.38
CA LYS A 344 12.23 24.68 8.56
C LYS A 344 11.58 25.94 7.97
N ASP A 345 10.85 25.77 6.86
CA ASP A 345 10.33 26.87 6.04
C ASP A 345 8.82 27.09 6.23
N GLY A 346 8.16 26.28 7.08
CA GLY A 346 6.72 26.33 7.30
C GLY A 346 6.18 25.10 8.00
N ASN A 347 4.91 25.12 8.35
CA ASN A 347 4.22 23.98 8.97
C ASN A 347 3.08 23.46 8.09
N ILE A 348 2.74 22.18 8.27
CA ILE A 348 1.61 21.50 7.63
C ILE A 348 0.67 21.03 8.72
N ILE A 349 -0.59 21.43 8.64
CA ILE A 349 -1.66 21.03 9.55
C ILE A 349 -2.67 20.18 8.77
N VAL A 350 -2.78 18.90 9.12
CA VAL A 350 -3.77 17.98 8.53
C VAL A 350 -4.90 17.80 9.52
N THR A 351 -6.12 18.18 9.13
CA THR A 351 -7.32 18.20 9.98
C THR A 351 -8.42 17.34 9.37
N ALA A 352 -9.02 16.45 10.15
CA ALA A 352 -10.15 15.65 9.67
C ALA A 352 -11.36 16.56 9.37
N VAL A 353 -11.96 16.38 8.18
CA VAL A 353 -13.20 17.05 7.77
C VAL A 353 -14.37 16.09 7.95
N ASP A 354 -14.23 14.86 7.42
CA ASP A 354 -15.16 13.76 7.59
C ASP A 354 -14.38 12.41 7.54
N PRO A 355 -15.04 11.23 7.61
CA PRO A 355 -14.34 9.94 7.58
C PRO A 355 -13.51 9.64 6.32
N ARG A 356 -13.72 10.40 5.24
CA ARG A 356 -13.17 10.24 3.87
C ARG A 356 -12.42 11.47 3.36
N THR A 357 -12.43 12.60 4.06
CA THR A 357 -11.74 13.82 3.62
C THR A 357 -10.98 14.52 4.75
N VAL A 358 -9.91 15.22 4.38
CA VAL A 358 -9.08 16.03 5.27
C VAL A 358 -8.83 17.40 4.66
N PHE A 359 -8.73 18.40 5.53
CA PHE A 359 -8.21 19.71 5.18
C PHE A 359 -6.72 19.76 5.50
N VAL A 360 -5.93 20.23 4.55
CA VAL A 360 -4.50 20.48 4.67
C VAL A 360 -4.29 21.98 4.69
N GLY A 361 -3.81 22.53 5.81
CA GLY A 361 -3.42 23.92 5.94
C GLY A 361 -1.90 24.06 5.92
N LEU A 362 -1.40 25.07 5.21
CA LEU A 362 0.01 25.45 5.13
C LEU A 362 0.20 26.78 5.87
N THR A 363 1.24 26.86 6.68
CA THR A 363 1.51 28.04 7.52
C THR A 363 3.00 28.42 7.51
N PRO A 364 3.33 29.68 7.82
CA PRO A 364 4.71 30.11 8.06
C PRO A 364 5.36 29.38 9.24
N ALA A 365 6.69 29.37 9.28
CA ALA A 365 7.45 28.74 10.36
C ALA A 365 7.24 29.44 11.72
N ASP A 366 7.01 30.76 11.71
CA ASP A 366 6.88 31.63 12.89
C ASP A 366 5.42 31.88 13.33
N VAL A 367 4.47 31.16 12.75
CA VAL A 367 3.03 31.30 13.06
C VAL A 367 2.70 30.99 14.53
N ASN A 368 1.63 31.59 15.05
CA ASN A 368 1.05 31.15 16.31
C ASN A 368 0.31 29.81 16.10
N LEU A 369 0.99 28.70 16.40
CA LEU A 369 0.42 27.36 16.20
C LEU A 369 -0.95 27.18 16.87
N GLY A 370 -1.17 27.76 18.05
CA GLY A 370 -2.47 27.66 18.73
C GLY A 370 -3.62 28.26 17.93
N MET A 371 -3.39 29.42 17.30
CA MET A 371 -4.36 30.08 16.44
C MET A 371 -4.51 29.34 15.11
N ALA A 372 -3.41 28.94 14.48
CA ALA A 372 -3.42 28.15 13.24
C ALA A 372 -4.21 26.84 13.40
N PHE A 373 -4.05 26.15 14.53
CA PHE A 373 -4.82 24.94 14.85
C PHE A 373 -6.32 25.21 14.97
N TYR A 374 -6.69 26.33 15.61
CA TYR A 374 -8.08 26.73 15.79
C TYR A 374 -8.72 27.09 14.44
N GLU A 375 -8.04 27.86 13.61
CA GLU A 375 -8.51 28.25 12.28
C GLU A 375 -8.66 27.04 11.37
N ALA A 376 -7.68 26.13 11.34
CA ALA A 376 -7.77 24.91 10.54
C ALA A 376 -8.99 24.05 10.89
N ARG A 377 -9.42 24.06 12.16
CA ARG A 377 -10.67 23.38 12.59
C ARG A 377 -11.91 24.10 12.11
N GLN A 378 -11.94 25.43 12.15
CA GLN A 378 -13.06 26.22 11.63
C GLN A 378 -13.25 25.99 10.14
N VAL A 379 -12.14 25.94 9.39
CA VAL A 379 -12.17 25.60 7.96
C VAL A 379 -12.74 24.21 7.76
N ALA A 380 -12.22 23.20 8.47
CA ALA A 380 -12.69 21.82 8.34
C ALA A 380 -14.19 21.66 8.66
N GLN A 381 -14.70 22.34 9.69
CA GLN A 381 -16.12 22.30 10.06
C GLN A 381 -17.03 22.86 8.97
N LYS A 382 -16.69 24.02 8.41
CA LYS A 382 -17.46 24.63 7.32
C LYS A 382 -17.44 23.79 6.05
N LEU A 383 -16.28 23.23 5.69
CA LEU A 383 -16.18 22.30 4.56
C LEU A 383 -17.05 21.06 4.78
N ALA A 384 -17.10 20.53 6.01
CA ALA A 384 -17.96 19.38 6.34
C ALA A 384 -19.46 19.69 6.23
N GLU A 385 -19.89 20.93 6.44
CA GLU A 385 -21.28 21.35 6.21
C GLU A 385 -21.63 21.35 4.71
N ILE A 386 -20.75 21.89 3.87
CA ILE A 386 -20.92 21.94 2.42
C ILE A 386 -20.91 20.54 1.81
N LEU A 387 -20.10 19.63 2.35
CA LEU A 387 -20.06 18.23 1.90
C LEU A 387 -21.31 17.42 2.29
N ARG A 388 -22.11 17.91 3.25
CA ARG A 388 -23.36 17.28 3.68
C ARG A 388 -24.60 17.86 2.98
N SER A 389 -24.50 19.06 2.39
CA SER A 389 -25.53 19.72 1.57
C SER A 389 -25.47 19.32 0.10
#